data_AF-A0A2D4KNJ4-F1
#
_entry.id   AF-A0A2D4KNJ4-F1
#
_cell.length_a   1.000
_cell.length_b   1.000
_cell.length_c   1.000
_cell.angle_alpha   90.00
_cell.angle_beta   90.00
_cell.angle_gamma   90.00
#
_symmetry.space_group_name_H-M   'P 1'
#
loop_
_entity.id
_entity.type
_entity.pdbx_description
1 polymer ?
#
loop_
_entity_poly.entity_id
_entity_poly.type
_entity_poly.pdbx_seq_one_letter_code
_entity_poly.pdbx_strand_id
1 'polypeptide(L)'
;MTIVDVSMLTGFLPDAEDLTRLSKGVDRYISKFEIDNKMAQKVAVIIYLDKVSHSENECLQFKILKHFEVGFIQPGSVKVYSYYNLDEKCTKFYHPDKGTGLLNKICDGNVCRCAEETCSLLNQQKKIGLPLRIREACAPNVDYVYKTKLLRIEEKDGNDIYVMDVLEVIKAGTDQNPR
;
A
#
# COMPACT_ATOMS: atom_id res chain seq x y z
N MET A 1 -15.54 -2.46 -26.61
CA MET A 1 -15.84 -2.98 -25.26
C MET A 1 -14.61 -2.84 -24.39
N THR A 2 -14.69 -1.90 -23.47
CA THR A 2 -13.70 -1.62 -22.43
C THR A 2 -14.24 -2.16 -21.11
N ILE A 3 -13.38 -2.70 -20.27
CA ILE A 3 -13.73 -3.23 -18.95
C ILE A 3 -12.99 -2.40 -17.92
N VAL A 4 -13.72 -1.93 -16.92
CA VAL A 4 -13.18 -1.26 -15.73
C VAL A 4 -13.38 -2.21 -14.55
N ASP A 5 -12.28 -2.71 -13.99
CA ASP A 5 -12.27 -3.60 -12.83
C ASP A 5 -11.79 -2.81 -11.61
N VAL A 6 -12.68 -2.60 -10.65
CA VAL A 6 -12.43 -1.82 -9.44
C VAL A 6 -12.42 -2.74 -8.24
N SER A 7 -11.25 -2.92 -7.61
CA SER A 7 -11.14 -3.66 -6.34
C SER A 7 -11.30 -2.73 -5.15
N MET A 8 -12.17 -3.08 -4.21
CA MET A 8 -12.42 -2.28 -3.01
C MET A 8 -11.24 -2.27 -2.04
N LEU A 9 -11.19 -1.23 -1.21
CA LEU A 9 -10.34 -1.16 -0.02
C LEU A 9 -10.74 -2.25 0.98
N THR A 10 -9.81 -2.72 1.80
CA THR A 10 -10.14 -3.71 2.85
C THR A 10 -11.19 -3.15 3.81
N GLY A 11 -12.27 -3.89 4.01
CA GLY A 11 -13.37 -3.47 4.88
C GLY A 11 -14.39 -2.52 4.24
N PHE A 12 -14.28 -2.24 2.94
CA PHE A 12 -15.23 -1.39 2.21
C PHE A 12 -16.07 -2.19 1.21
N LEU A 13 -17.31 -1.75 1.02
CA LEU A 13 -18.26 -2.29 0.06
C LEU A 13 -18.80 -1.16 -0.83
N PRO A 14 -19.11 -1.43 -2.11
CA PRO A 14 -19.75 -0.42 -2.96
C PRO A 14 -21.21 -0.18 -2.52
N ASP A 15 -21.68 1.05 -2.69
CA ASP A 15 -23.08 1.41 -2.45
C ASP A 15 -23.98 0.87 -3.58
N ALA A 16 -24.92 -0.02 -3.23
CA ALA A 16 -25.79 -0.69 -4.18
C ALA A 16 -26.73 0.27 -4.93
N GLU A 17 -27.14 1.36 -4.28
CA GLU A 17 -28.02 2.36 -4.90
C GLU A 17 -27.29 3.12 -6.02
N ASP A 18 -26.08 3.59 -5.74
CA ASP A 18 -25.24 4.27 -6.72
C ASP A 18 -24.85 3.36 -7.89
N LEU A 19 -24.50 2.10 -7.62
CA LEU A 19 -24.23 1.13 -8.69
C LEU A 19 -25.47 0.87 -9.56
N THR A 20 -26.65 0.81 -8.94
CA THR A 20 -27.91 0.66 -9.67
C THR A 20 -28.20 1.88 -10.54
N ARG A 21 -27.96 3.09 -10.03
CA ARG A 21 -28.09 4.34 -10.78
C ARG A 21 -27.13 4.40 -11.98
N LEU A 22 -25.89 3.96 -11.78
CA LEU A 22 -24.88 3.83 -12.83
C LEU A 22 -25.31 2.85 -13.94
N SER A 23 -25.96 1.73 -13.58
CA SER A 23 -26.48 0.76 -14.57
C SER A 23 -27.74 1.21 -15.31
N LYS A 24 -28.58 2.05 -14.70
CA LYS A 24 -29.89 2.47 -15.23
C LYS A 24 -29.89 3.87 -15.88
N GLY A 25 -28.74 4.55 -15.88
CA GLY A 25 -28.60 5.88 -16.46
C GLY A 25 -28.84 5.92 -17.97
N VAL A 26 -29.32 7.07 -18.46
CA VAL A 26 -29.65 7.33 -19.88
C VAL A 26 -28.41 7.15 -20.78
N ASP A 27 -27.22 7.32 -20.20
CA ASP A 27 -25.95 7.30 -20.93
C ASP A 27 -25.43 5.88 -21.23
N ARG A 28 -26.10 4.80 -20.78
CA ARG A 28 -25.87 3.38 -21.18
C ARG A 28 -24.41 2.89 -21.30
N TYR A 29 -23.44 3.59 -20.71
CA TYR A 29 -22.06 3.15 -20.76
C TYR A 29 -21.83 1.93 -19.88
N ILE A 30 -22.73 1.55 -18.96
CA ILE A 30 -22.50 0.46 -18.02
C ILE A 30 -23.43 -0.72 -18.34
N SER A 31 -22.93 -1.70 -19.07
CA SER A 31 -23.71 -2.82 -19.62
C SER A 31 -24.08 -3.86 -18.55
N LYS A 32 -23.22 -4.05 -17.55
CA LYS A 32 -23.44 -4.94 -16.40
C LYS A 32 -22.48 -4.54 -15.27
N PHE A 33 -22.85 -4.81 -14.03
CA PHE A 33 -21.88 -4.92 -12.96
C PHE A 33 -21.98 -6.27 -12.27
N GLU A 34 -20.82 -6.82 -11.90
CA GLU A 34 -20.73 -8.03 -11.10
C GLU A 34 -19.95 -7.69 -9.83
N ILE A 35 -20.50 -8.10 -8.70
CA ILE A 35 -19.80 -8.08 -7.42
C ILE A 35 -19.12 -9.44 -7.29
N ASP A 36 -17.81 -9.49 -7.59
CA ASP A 36 -17.05 -10.73 -7.41
C ASP A 36 -16.71 -10.91 -5.93
N ASN A 37 -17.37 -11.88 -5.28
CA ASN A 37 -17.15 -12.26 -3.89
C ASN A 37 -16.34 -13.58 -3.77
N LYS A 38 -15.55 -13.95 -4.79
CA LYS A 38 -14.75 -15.19 -4.77
C LYS A 38 -13.70 -15.25 -3.66
N MET A 39 -13.34 -14.14 -3.02
CA MET A 39 -12.54 -14.11 -1.81
C MET A 39 -13.25 -13.29 -0.73
N ALA A 40 -13.43 -13.86 0.47
CA ALA A 40 -14.10 -13.22 1.61
C ALA A 40 -13.52 -11.86 2.06
N GLN A 41 -12.42 -11.41 1.45
CA GLN A 41 -11.70 -10.17 1.78
C GLN A 41 -11.54 -9.20 0.59
N LYS A 42 -11.90 -9.60 -0.64
CA LYS A 42 -11.75 -8.76 -1.83
C LYS A 42 -13.07 -8.74 -2.60
N VAL A 43 -13.77 -7.63 -2.43
CA VAL A 43 -14.95 -7.30 -3.23
C VAL A 43 -14.46 -6.50 -4.43
N ALA A 44 -14.79 -6.98 -5.63
CA ALA A 44 -14.49 -6.28 -6.87
C ALA A 44 -15.79 -5.93 -7.60
N VAL A 45 -15.81 -4.75 -8.22
CA VAL A 45 -16.88 -4.29 -9.10
C VAL A 45 -16.33 -4.25 -10.51
N ILE A 46 -16.87 -5.11 -11.37
CA ILE A 46 -16.53 -5.12 -12.79
C ILE A 46 -17.57 -4.32 -13.54
N ILE A 47 -17.15 -3.30 -14.30
CA ILE A 47 -18.00 -2.42 -15.08
C ILE A 47 -17.67 -2.62 -16.55
N TYR A 48 -18.68 -3.00 -17.34
CA TYR A 48 -18.53 -3.18 -18.78
C TYR A 48 -18.95 -1.90 -19.51
N LEU A 49 -18.04 -1.34 -20.31
CA LEU A 49 -18.27 -0.18 -21.15
C LEU A 49 -18.28 -0.56 -22.63
N ASP A 50 -19.32 -0.19 -23.37
CA ASP A 50 -19.42 -0.51 -24.79
C ASP A 50 -18.33 0.22 -25.60
N LYS A 51 -18.15 1.52 -25.31
CA LYS A 51 -17.16 2.42 -25.91
C LYS A 51 -16.64 3.41 -24.87
N VAL A 52 -15.46 3.96 -25.12
CA VAL A 52 -14.86 5.07 -24.35
C VAL A 52 -14.32 6.08 -25.36
N SER A 53 -14.59 7.37 -25.14
CA SER A 53 -14.09 8.45 -25.97
C SER A 53 -12.56 8.51 -25.98
N HIS A 54 -11.99 8.79 -27.14
CA HIS A 54 -10.55 9.06 -27.30
C HIS A 54 -10.24 10.57 -27.26
N SER A 55 -11.28 11.41 -27.20
CA SER A 55 -11.17 12.87 -27.31
C SER A 55 -11.47 13.58 -25.99
N GLU A 56 -12.36 13.02 -25.18
CA GLU A 56 -12.84 13.61 -23.94
C GLU A 56 -12.69 12.62 -22.78
N ASN A 57 -12.48 13.15 -21.58
CA ASN A 57 -12.39 12.34 -20.37
C ASN A 57 -13.79 11.89 -19.94
N GLU A 58 -14.04 10.59 -19.98
CA GLU A 58 -15.25 9.99 -19.41
C GLU A 58 -15.02 9.64 -17.94
N CYS A 59 -15.82 10.23 -17.05
CA CYS A 59 -15.71 10.05 -15.60
C CYS A 59 -16.94 9.34 -15.03
N LEU A 60 -16.72 8.39 -14.12
CA LEU A 60 -17.76 7.71 -13.35
C LEU A 60 -17.44 7.78 -11.86
N GLN A 61 -18.48 7.85 -11.03
CA GLN A 61 -18.35 7.94 -9.58
C GLN A 61 -19.45 7.15 -8.87
N PHE A 62 -19.08 6.49 -7.78
CA PHE A 62 -20.01 5.83 -6.87
C PHE A 62 -19.46 5.88 -5.45
N LYS A 63 -20.35 5.86 -4.46
CA LYS A 63 -19.98 5.77 -3.06
C LYS A 63 -19.46 4.37 -2.71
N ILE A 64 -18.47 4.34 -1.82
CA ILE A 64 -18.03 3.13 -1.11
C ILE A 64 -18.28 3.34 0.38
N LEU A 65 -18.78 2.32 1.04
CA LEU A 65 -19.21 2.33 2.44
C LEU A 65 -18.30 1.42 3.26
N LYS A 66 -17.85 1.91 4.43
CA LYS A 66 -17.08 1.09 5.37
C LYS A 66 -18.02 0.06 6.02
N HIS A 67 -17.78 -1.21 5.77
CA HIS A 67 -18.56 -2.33 6.32
C HIS A 67 -18.03 -2.78 7.68
N PHE A 68 -16.70 -2.85 7.85
CA PHE A 68 -16.04 -3.13 9.12
C PHE A 68 -14.70 -2.42 9.21
N GLU A 69 -14.25 -2.20 10.45
CA GLU A 69 -12.96 -1.58 10.72
C GLU A 69 -11.85 -2.62 10.80
N VAL A 70 -10.72 -2.32 10.15
CA VAL A 70 -9.51 -3.13 10.16
C VAL A 70 -8.33 -2.27 10.60
N GLY A 71 -7.33 -2.90 11.23
CA GLY A 71 -6.13 -2.18 11.67
C GLY A 71 -5.31 -1.64 10.49
N PHE A 72 -5.32 -2.33 9.35
CA PHE A 72 -4.59 -1.92 8.16
C PHE A 72 -5.50 -2.02 6.91
N ILE A 73 -5.69 -0.91 6.21
CA ILE A 73 -6.51 -0.83 4.99
C ILE A 73 -5.62 -1.09 3.79
N GLN A 74 -5.82 -2.21 3.07
CA GLN A 74 -5.09 -2.41 1.82
C GLN A 74 -5.64 -1.47 0.74
N PRO A 75 -4.77 -0.87 -0.09
CA PRO A 75 -5.19 -0.05 -1.22
C PRO A 75 -6.09 -0.79 -2.20
N GLY A 76 -7.06 -0.06 -2.74
CA GLY A 76 -7.88 -0.51 -3.85
C GLY A 76 -7.14 -0.33 -5.17
N SER A 77 -7.61 -0.99 -6.21
CA SER A 77 -7.05 -0.90 -7.55
C SER A 77 -8.16 -0.64 -8.57
N VAL A 78 -7.83 0.13 -9.60
CA VAL A 78 -8.67 0.37 -10.77
C VAL A 78 -7.89 -0.11 -11.97
N LYS A 79 -8.44 -1.06 -12.71
CA LYS A 79 -7.85 -1.59 -13.93
C LYS A 79 -8.76 -1.26 -15.11
N VAL A 80 -8.17 -0.77 -16.18
CA VAL A 80 -8.85 -0.52 -17.44
C VAL A 80 -8.19 -1.36 -18.52
N TYR A 81 -8.98 -2.15 -19.23
CA TYR A 81 -8.50 -2.99 -20.32
C TYR A 81 -9.59 -3.20 -21.38
N SER A 82 -9.18 -3.47 -22.61
CA SER A 82 -10.11 -3.80 -23.69
C SER A 82 -10.40 -5.29 -23.70
N TYR A 83 -11.62 -5.68 -24.06
CA TYR A 83 -11.98 -7.09 -24.23
C TYR A 83 -11.10 -7.80 -25.28
N TYR A 84 -10.66 -7.07 -26.32
CA TYR A 84 -9.81 -7.62 -27.39
C TYR A 84 -8.31 -7.57 -27.09
N ASN A 85 -7.88 -6.70 -26.18
CA ASN A 85 -6.47 -6.54 -25.80
C ASN A 85 -6.33 -6.76 -24.29
N LEU A 86 -6.16 -8.03 -23.89
CA LEU A 86 -5.96 -8.41 -22.49
C LEU A 86 -4.53 -8.20 -21.98
N ASP A 87 -3.58 -7.95 -22.89
CA ASP A 87 -2.17 -7.72 -22.56
C ASP A 87 -1.92 -6.30 -22.06
N GLU A 88 -2.65 -5.32 -22.60
CA GLU A 88 -2.57 -3.91 -22.19
C GLU A 88 -3.57 -3.61 -21.08
N LYS A 89 -3.15 -3.87 -19.84
CA LYS A 89 -3.91 -3.54 -18.63
C LYS A 89 -3.33 -2.31 -17.95
N CYS A 90 -4.02 -1.19 -18.04
CA CYS A 90 -3.67 -0.01 -17.27
C CYS A 90 -4.19 -0.17 -15.85
N THR A 91 -3.30 -0.20 -14.85
CA THR A 91 -3.67 -0.34 -13.43
C THR A 91 -3.23 0.89 -12.64
N LYS A 92 -4.15 1.43 -11.84
CA LYS A 92 -3.87 2.46 -10.83
C LYS A 92 -4.37 2.00 -9.47
N PHE A 93 -3.79 2.55 -8.41
CA PHE A 93 -4.17 2.24 -7.04
C PHE A 93 -4.76 3.49 -6.38
N TYR A 94 -5.61 3.29 -5.38
CA TYR A 94 -6.20 4.37 -4.60
C TYR A 94 -6.23 4.01 -3.11
N HIS A 95 -6.00 5.00 -2.27
CA HIS A 95 -6.04 4.89 -0.82
C HIS A 95 -6.42 6.27 -0.24
N PRO A 96 -7.27 6.37 0.80
CA PRO A 96 -7.71 7.65 1.35
C PRO A 96 -6.53 8.53 1.82
N ASP A 97 -5.56 7.93 2.50
CA ASP A 97 -4.43 8.66 3.08
C ASP A 97 -3.20 8.78 2.15
N LYS A 98 -3.20 8.12 0.98
CA LYS A 98 -2.03 8.08 0.09
C LYS A 98 -2.40 8.55 -1.31
N GLY A 99 -1.81 9.66 -1.76
CA GLY A 99 -2.12 10.26 -3.07
C GLY A 99 -1.91 9.33 -4.27
N THR A 100 -0.89 8.47 -4.25
CA THR A 100 -0.63 7.50 -5.33
C THR A 100 -1.36 6.16 -5.14
N GLY A 101 -1.95 5.94 -3.96
CA GLY A 101 -2.52 4.65 -3.55
C GLY A 101 -1.51 3.50 -3.44
N LEU A 102 -0.22 3.74 -3.68
CA LEU A 102 0.81 2.71 -3.60
C LEU A 102 1.22 2.47 -2.14
N LEU A 103 1.65 1.24 -1.89
CA LEU A 103 2.26 0.89 -0.62
C LEU A 103 3.56 1.69 -0.42
N ASN A 104 3.85 2.09 0.82
CA ASN A 104 5.08 2.77 1.18
C ASN A 104 6.23 1.81 0.97
N LYS A 105 7.22 2.25 0.19
CA LYS A 105 8.43 1.47 -0.09
C LYS A 105 9.63 2.39 -0.10
N ILE A 106 10.75 1.88 0.37
CA ILE A 106 12.05 2.52 0.25
C ILE A 106 12.77 1.80 -0.88
N CYS A 107 13.26 2.54 -1.87
CA CYS A 107 13.98 1.98 -3.01
C CYS A 107 15.33 2.66 -3.14
N ASP A 108 16.39 1.87 -3.34
CA ASP A 108 17.70 2.33 -3.76
C ASP A 108 18.06 1.64 -5.07
N GLY A 109 18.03 2.40 -6.17
CA GLY A 109 18.10 1.86 -7.53
C GLY A 109 16.99 0.83 -7.79
N ASN A 110 17.38 -0.42 -8.07
CA ASN A 110 16.45 -1.52 -8.37
C ASN A 110 16.04 -2.34 -7.13
N VAL A 111 16.60 -2.03 -5.95
CA VAL A 111 16.32 -2.78 -4.72
C VAL A 111 15.28 -2.00 -3.92
N CYS A 112 14.10 -2.60 -3.74
CA CYS A 112 13.02 -2.00 -2.94
C CYS A 112 12.70 -2.86 -1.71
N ARG A 113 12.44 -2.19 -0.58
CA ARG A 113 11.95 -2.78 0.66
C ARG A 113 10.63 -2.14 1.06
N CYS A 114 9.75 -2.94 1.66
CA CYS A 114 8.45 -2.50 2.14
C CYS A 114 8.61 -1.63 3.40
N ALA A 115 7.93 -0.49 3.44
CA ALA A 115 7.94 0.48 4.56
C ALA A 115 6.50 0.78 5.02
N GLU A 116 5.64 -0.24 4.97
CA GLU A 116 4.20 -0.16 5.25
C GLU A 116 3.84 -0.06 6.73
N GLU A 117 4.79 -0.34 7.63
CA GLU A 117 4.55 -0.25 9.07
C GLU A 117 4.45 1.21 9.55
N THR A 118 3.89 1.38 10.75
CA THR A 118 3.83 2.66 11.45
C THR A 118 5.22 3.28 11.57
N CYS A 119 5.31 4.61 11.41
CA CYS A 119 6.57 5.35 11.61
C CYS A 119 7.18 5.01 12.97
N SER A 120 8.42 4.52 12.94
CA SER A 120 9.18 4.17 14.13
C SER A 120 9.62 5.45 14.85
N LEU A 121 9.21 5.59 16.11
CA LEU A 121 9.64 6.69 16.96
C LEU A 121 10.89 6.31 17.75
N LEU A 122 11.76 7.28 18.01
CA LEU A 122 12.91 7.06 18.88
C LEU A 122 12.43 6.74 20.30
N ASN A 123 12.84 5.59 20.83
CA ASN A 123 12.52 5.18 22.19
C ASN A 123 13.23 6.09 23.22
N GLN A 124 12.50 7.04 23.82
CA GLN A 124 13.02 8.00 24.80
C GLN A 124 12.92 7.54 26.27
N GLN A 125 12.86 6.24 26.53
CA GLN A 125 12.63 5.73 27.89
C GLN A 125 13.83 6.06 28.82
N LYS A 126 13.61 6.96 29.79
CA LYS A 126 14.65 7.47 30.70
C LYS A 126 15.20 6.42 31.68
N LYS A 127 14.43 5.38 31.99
CA LYS A 127 14.83 4.26 32.87
C LYS A 127 14.21 2.96 32.35
N ILE A 128 15.02 2.15 31.67
CA ILE A 128 14.65 0.78 31.29
C ILE A 128 15.30 -0.16 32.31
N GLY A 129 14.53 -1.12 32.82
CA GLY A 129 15.08 -2.19 33.65
C GLY A 129 16.10 -3.01 32.85
N LEU A 130 17.31 -3.17 33.37
CA LEU A 130 18.39 -3.94 32.75
C LEU A 130 17.94 -5.33 32.25
N PRO A 131 17.18 -6.12 33.03
CA PRO A 131 16.70 -7.44 32.59
C PRO A 131 15.79 -7.38 31.35
N LEU A 132 14.89 -6.39 31.30
CA LEU A 132 13.99 -6.21 30.16
C LEU A 132 14.77 -5.79 28.91
N ARG A 133 15.72 -4.86 29.06
CA ARG A 133 16.58 -4.41 27.94
C ARG A 133 17.35 -5.57 27.32
N ILE A 134 17.93 -6.43 28.16
CA ILE A 134 18.66 -7.62 27.70
C ILE A 134 17.71 -8.58 27.00
N ARG A 135 16.51 -8.83 27.56
CA ARG A 135 15.54 -9.75 26.95
C ARG A 135 15.15 -9.33 25.53
N GLU A 136 14.83 -8.05 25.33
CA GLU A 136 14.43 -7.54 24.01
C GLU A 136 15.62 -7.48 23.03
N ALA A 137 16.81 -7.08 23.49
CA ALA A 137 18.03 -7.08 22.67
C ALA A 137 18.51 -8.48 22.26
N CYS A 138 18.24 -9.48 23.10
CA CYS A 138 18.58 -10.88 22.84
C CYS A 138 17.45 -11.66 22.15
N ALA A 139 16.37 -11.01 21.71
CA ALA A 139 15.28 -11.65 21.00
C ALA A 139 15.76 -12.31 19.68
N PRO A 140 15.12 -13.40 19.24
CA PRO A 140 15.56 -14.19 18.08
C PRO A 140 15.45 -13.43 16.75
N ASN A 141 14.59 -12.41 16.66
CA ASN A 141 14.42 -11.54 15.49
C ASN A 141 15.43 -10.38 15.44
N VAL A 142 16.31 -10.25 16.43
CA VAL A 142 17.35 -9.21 16.49
C VAL A 142 18.69 -9.84 16.10
N ASP A 143 19.25 -9.46 14.96
CA ASP A 143 20.54 -10.00 14.49
C ASP A 143 21.72 -9.38 15.26
N TYR A 144 21.77 -8.05 15.37
CA TYR A 144 22.89 -7.32 15.96
C TYR A 144 22.45 -6.23 16.94
N VAL A 145 23.37 -5.80 17.81
CA VAL A 145 23.20 -4.66 18.71
C VAL A 145 24.49 -3.85 18.75
N TYR A 146 24.43 -2.61 18.28
CA TYR A 146 25.57 -1.70 18.17
C TYR A 146 25.38 -0.44 19.00
N LYS A 147 26.50 0.11 19.47
CA LYS A 147 26.60 1.48 19.94
C LYS A 147 27.20 2.31 18.82
N THR A 148 26.45 3.26 18.28
CA THR A 148 26.84 4.02 17.10
C THR A 148 26.94 5.51 17.37
N LYS A 149 27.65 6.22 16.49
CA LYS A 149 27.70 7.67 16.42
C LYS A 149 27.16 8.12 15.07
N LEU A 150 26.18 9.02 15.09
CA LEU A 150 25.69 9.66 13.87
C LEU A 150 26.77 10.61 13.33
N LEU A 151 27.19 10.40 12.09
CA LEU A 151 28.16 11.25 11.41
C LEU A 151 27.48 12.37 10.65
N ARG A 152 26.51 12.02 9.80
CA ARG A 152 25.78 12.95 8.93
C ARG A 152 24.45 12.36 8.47
N ILE A 153 23.59 13.25 7.98
CA ILE A 153 22.29 12.92 7.41
C ILE A 153 22.31 13.39 5.95
N GLU A 154 21.99 12.50 5.03
CA GLU A 154 21.94 12.77 3.59
C GLU A 154 20.50 12.55 3.09
N GLU A 155 20.01 13.40 2.21
CA GLU A 155 18.70 13.21 1.57
C GLU A 155 18.89 12.66 0.17
N LYS A 156 18.22 11.56 -0.16
CA LYS A 156 18.28 10.92 -1.48
C LYS A 156 16.92 10.37 -1.88
N ASP A 157 16.41 10.81 -3.03
CA ASP A 157 15.14 10.36 -3.60
C ASP A 157 13.94 10.47 -2.62
N GLY A 158 13.96 11.52 -1.77
CA GLY A 158 12.95 11.76 -0.73
C GLY A 158 13.07 10.87 0.51
N ASN A 159 14.19 10.13 0.65
CA ASN A 159 14.52 9.36 1.85
C ASN A 159 15.69 10.00 2.60
N ASP A 160 15.62 9.97 3.93
CA ASP A 160 16.71 10.38 4.82
C ASP A 160 17.64 9.19 5.11
N ILE A 161 18.91 9.35 4.76
CA ILE A 161 19.97 8.37 5.00
C ILE A 161 20.81 8.84 6.18
N TYR A 162 20.71 8.11 7.30
CA TYR A 162 21.48 8.37 8.51
C TYR A 162 22.80 7.59 8.47
N VAL A 163 23.90 8.27 8.19
CA VAL A 163 25.24 7.66 8.14
C VAL A 163 25.78 7.51 9.56
N MET A 164 25.90 6.27 10.02
CA MET A 164 26.29 5.91 11.38
C MET A 164 27.66 5.22 11.38
N ASP A 165 28.47 5.50 12.40
CA ASP A 165 29.74 4.85 12.68
C ASP A 165 29.62 3.92 13.91
N VAL A 166 30.16 2.71 13.84
CA VAL A 166 30.01 1.70 14.90
C VAL A 166 31.17 1.77 15.90
N LEU A 167 30.87 2.22 17.11
CA LEU A 167 31.87 2.38 18.18
C LEU A 167 32.14 1.03 18.88
N GLU A 168 31.07 0.39 19.35
CA GLU A 168 31.13 -0.86 20.11
C GLU A 168 30.08 -1.86 19.60
N VAL A 169 30.50 -3.12 19.51
CA VAL A 169 29.64 -4.25 19.17
C VAL A 169 29.20 -4.90 20.48
N ILE A 170 27.91 -4.81 20.82
CA ILE A 170 27.33 -5.37 22.04
C ILE A 170 26.84 -6.80 21.78
N LYS A 171 26.20 -7.01 20.63
CA LYS A 171 25.81 -8.33 20.10
C LYS A 171 26.29 -8.42 18.66
N ALA A 172 27.17 -9.38 18.39
CA ALA A 172 27.65 -9.69 17.05
C ALA A 172 26.51 -10.30 16.22
N GLY A 173 26.32 -9.80 15.01
CA GLY A 173 25.36 -10.32 14.05
C GLY A 173 26.05 -11.08 12.92
N THR A 174 25.42 -11.05 11.74
CA THR A 174 25.91 -11.74 10.54
C THR A 174 27.09 -11.01 9.87
N ASP A 175 27.29 -9.72 10.18
CA ASP A 175 28.37 -8.91 9.63
C ASP A 175 29.74 -9.31 10.21
N GLN A 176 30.69 -9.65 9.35
CA GLN A 176 32.03 -10.12 9.73
C GLN A 176 32.90 -9.00 10.30
N ASN A 177 32.72 -7.75 9.83
CA ASN A 177 33.43 -6.61 10.38
C ASN A 177 32.57 -5.34 10.28
N PRO A 178 31.74 -5.05 11.30
CA PRO A 178 30.83 -3.91 11.28
C PRO A 178 31.51 -2.55 11.55
N ARG A 179 32.85 -2.50 11.59
CA ARG A 179 33.67 -1.29 11.85
C ARG A 179 34.35 -0.80 10.58
#